data_AF-A0AAN6YHV6-F1
#
_entry.id   AF-A0AAN6YHV6-F1
#
_cell.length_a   1.000
_cell.length_b   1.000
_cell.length_c   1.000
_cell.angle_alpha   90.00
_cell.angle_beta   90.00
_cell.angle_gamma   90.00
#
_symmetry.space_group_name_H-M   'P 1'
#
loop_
_entity.id
_entity.type
_entity.pdbx_description
1 polymer ?
#
loop_
_entity_poly.entity_id
_entity_poly.type
_entity_poly.pdbx_seq_one_letter_code
_entity_poly.pdbx_strand_id
1 'polypeptide(L)'
;MSYSNPYQSNQGYTQASQQETGYGGYGQTEQHEMQPYGQSYESYGQQQQTPYGAPQQQQHHATALSQQEYLSRVSGIRSQIQDLTNSVHQVAQLHQRALTSSDGSAQRQLEQLVGETQLLNTSIRDQIKQLKADTERTTDGSFNLKKRQFESLNKDYKSEIQKFIQEEQQYKERYREQIARQYRIVNPEATDDEVRQAADADWGNEGIFQTALRSNRSGQASAVLGNVRARHNELQKIEQSIIELAGLFQDLESLVIQQGAIIERAEEQTEQTNVNLDKGNQEVTKGIEHARRRRRLKWWCTLVVFLVIIAVVLGVVLALYFQGKLGTNNSNNNNNNNP
;
A
#
# COMPACT_ATOMS: atom_id res chain seq x y z
N MET A 1 -19.03 -61.60 42.21
CA MET A 1 -17.72 -61.03 42.54
C MET A 1 -17.92 -59.54 42.78
N SER A 2 -17.66 -59.11 44.01
CA SER A 2 -17.76 -57.72 44.48
C SER A 2 -16.46 -56.98 44.19
N TYR A 3 -16.53 -55.70 43.82
CA TYR A 3 -15.62 -54.64 44.29
C TYR A 3 -16.36 -53.28 44.31
N SER A 4 -16.94 -53.00 45.48
CA SER A 4 -16.95 -51.74 46.27
C SER A 4 -16.21 -50.51 45.69
N ASN A 5 -16.87 -49.34 45.51
CA ASN A 5 -17.11 -48.21 46.45
C ASN A 5 -16.11 -47.03 46.17
N PRO A 6 -16.28 -45.72 46.57
CA PRO A 6 -17.22 -45.13 47.55
C PRO A 6 -17.87 -43.74 47.26
N TYR A 7 -19.02 -43.53 47.93
CA TYR A 7 -19.54 -42.35 48.69
C TYR A 7 -19.41 -40.89 48.15
N GLN A 8 -20.53 -40.15 47.95
CA GLN A 8 -21.34 -39.34 48.92
C GLN A 8 -20.82 -37.88 48.97
N SER A 9 -21.55 -36.76 48.98
CA SER A 9 -22.89 -36.29 49.41
C SER A 9 -23.07 -34.87 48.83
N ASN A 10 -24.24 -34.42 48.33
CA ASN A 10 -25.31 -33.68 49.06
C ASN A 10 -24.83 -32.32 49.66
N GLN A 11 -25.44 -31.13 49.55
CA GLN A 11 -26.81 -30.62 49.38
C GLN A 11 -26.64 -29.08 49.18
N GLY A 12 -27.31 -28.34 48.28
CA GLY A 12 -28.72 -27.88 48.36
C GLY A 12 -28.83 -26.49 49.00
N TYR A 13 -29.41 -25.48 48.32
CA TYR A 13 -30.22 -24.40 48.93
C TYR A 13 -31.15 -23.73 47.90
N THR A 14 -32.31 -23.35 48.42
CA THR A 14 -33.55 -22.90 47.80
C THR A 14 -33.81 -21.38 47.95
N GLN A 15 -34.55 -20.89 46.96
CA GLN A 15 -35.44 -19.72 46.76
C GLN A 15 -35.95 -18.81 47.91
N ALA A 16 -36.26 -17.55 47.50
CA ALA A 16 -37.30 -16.58 47.95
C ALA A 16 -36.72 -15.25 48.50
N SER A 17 -37.29 -14.03 48.39
CA SER A 17 -38.32 -13.36 47.55
C SER A 17 -38.42 -11.86 47.97
N GLN A 18 -38.64 -10.95 47.00
CA GLN A 18 -39.42 -9.68 47.01
C GLN A 18 -39.06 -8.39 47.82
N GLN A 19 -39.36 -7.25 47.14
CA GLN A 19 -39.75 -5.86 47.59
C GLN A 19 -38.65 -4.93 48.16
N GLU A 20 -38.61 -3.59 47.98
CA GLU A 20 -39.30 -2.52 47.22
C GLU A 20 -38.53 -1.18 47.49
N THR A 21 -38.74 -0.10 46.71
CA THR A 21 -38.35 1.34 46.94
C THR A 21 -36.85 1.71 46.95
N GLY A 22 -36.32 2.85 46.48
CA GLY A 22 -36.79 4.11 45.88
C GLY A 22 -35.67 5.18 45.96
N TYR A 23 -35.61 6.10 44.98
CA TYR A 23 -34.90 7.42 44.95
C TYR A 23 -33.34 7.56 44.97
N GLY A 24 -32.79 8.04 43.84
CA GLY A 24 -32.14 9.37 43.70
C GLY A 24 -30.68 9.63 44.18
N GLY A 25 -29.84 10.17 43.28
CA GLY A 25 -28.79 11.15 43.61
C GLY A 25 -27.35 10.77 43.27
N TYR A 26 -26.77 11.38 42.22
CA TYR A 26 -25.33 11.31 41.91
C TYR A 26 -24.60 12.47 42.56
N GLY A 27 -23.63 12.16 43.43
CA GLY A 27 -22.73 13.09 44.10
C GLY A 27 -21.27 12.64 43.98
N GLN A 28 -20.42 13.64 43.77
CA GLN A 28 -19.01 13.63 43.37
C GLN A 28 -18.07 13.17 44.51
N THR A 29 -17.03 12.40 44.19
CA THR A 29 -16.03 11.93 45.16
C THR A 29 -14.70 12.66 44.95
N GLU A 30 -14.31 13.51 45.90
CA GLU A 30 -12.93 13.94 46.13
C GLU A 30 -12.44 13.28 47.44
N GLN A 31 -11.27 12.63 47.40
CA GLN A 31 -10.54 12.18 48.58
C GLN A 31 -9.19 12.87 48.63
N HIS A 32 -8.99 13.62 49.72
CA HIS A 32 -7.71 14.17 50.17
C HIS A 32 -6.92 13.09 50.91
N GLU A 33 -5.58 13.08 50.77
CA GLU A 33 -4.70 12.61 51.85
C GLU A 33 -3.30 13.24 51.82
N MET A 34 -2.69 13.25 53.02
CA MET A 34 -1.69 14.17 53.59
C MET A 34 -0.24 14.04 53.10
N GLN A 35 0.57 15.10 53.31
CA GLN A 35 2.04 15.01 53.39
C GLN A 35 2.59 15.77 54.62
N PRO A 36 3.62 15.25 55.32
CA PRO A 36 4.18 15.84 56.53
C PRO A 36 5.44 16.70 56.30
N TYR A 37 5.71 17.54 57.30
CA TYR A 37 6.72 18.61 57.34
C TYR A 37 8.11 18.12 57.79
N GLY A 38 9.17 18.75 57.29
CA GLY A 38 10.56 18.60 57.76
C GLY A 38 11.47 19.75 57.31
N GLN A 39 12.29 20.28 58.21
CA GLN A 39 12.84 21.65 58.25
C GLN A 39 14.38 21.70 58.04
N SER A 40 14.89 22.92 57.77
CA SER A 40 16.30 23.46 57.86
C SER A 40 17.13 23.39 56.56
N TYR A 41 17.92 24.40 56.14
CA TYR A 41 18.65 25.50 56.81
C TYR A 41 18.89 26.68 55.82
N GLU A 42 19.02 27.91 56.34
CA GLU A 42 19.45 29.11 55.59
C GLU A 42 20.98 29.19 55.48
N SER A 43 21.48 29.65 54.32
CA SER A 43 22.87 30.08 54.13
C SER A 43 22.90 31.34 53.26
N TYR A 44 23.56 32.38 53.76
CA TYR A 44 23.61 33.71 53.15
C TYR A 44 24.63 33.77 52.01
N GLY A 45 24.19 34.22 50.82
CA GLY A 45 25.03 34.43 49.65
C GLY A 45 24.61 35.69 48.88
N GLN A 46 25.56 36.60 48.74
CA GLN A 46 25.46 37.98 48.27
C GLN A 46 25.01 38.10 46.80
N GLN A 47 24.25 39.17 46.50
CA GLN A 47 23.79 39.58 45.18
C GLN A 47 24.94 39.84 44.19
N GLN A 48 24.82 39.33 42.97
CA GLN A 48 25.25 40.03 41.75
C GLN A 48 24.19 39.80 40.66
N GLN A 49 23.64 40.90 40.15
CA GLN A 49 22.66 40.95 39.08
C GLN A 49 23.34 40.66 37.75
N THR A 50 22.87 39.67 37.01
CA THR A 50 23.16 39.50 35.57
C THR A 50 21.85 39.55 34.77
N PRO A 51 21.82 40.18 33.59
CA PRO A 51 20.58 40.54 32.90
C PRO A 51 19.84 39.31 32.35
N TYR A 52 18.52 39.38 32.42
CA TYR A 52 17.56 38.42 31.89
C TYR A 52 17.94 37.85 30.52
N GLY A 53 18.28 36.56 30.48
CA GLY A 53 18.05 35.69 29.34
C GLY A 53 16.88 34.78 29.68
N ALA A 54 15.71 35.03 29.08
CA ALA A 54 14.60 34.09 29.19
C ALA A 54 15.07 32.72 28.69
N PRO A 55 14.74 31.60 29.37
CA PRO A 55 14.94 30.30 28.77
C PRO A 55 14.09 30.27 27.50
N GLN A 56 14.75 30.28 26.34
CA GLN A 56 14.10 29.92 25.09
C GLN A 56 13.58 28.49 25.30
N GLN A 57 12.28 28.38 25.58
CA GLN A 57 11.56 27.16 25.32
C GLN A 57 11.77 26.88 23.84
N GLN A 58 12.67 25.94 23.53
CA GLN A 58 12.74 25.35 22.22
C GLN A 58 11.39 24.69 21.99
N GLN A 59 10.48 25.44 21.38
CA GLN A 59 9.38 24.86 20.64
C GLN A 59 10.04 23.90 19.65
N HIS A 60 9.90 22.61 19.93
CA HIS A 60 10.15 21.57 18.95
C HIS A 60 9.16 21.78 17.81
N HIS A 61 9.45 22.74 16.92
CA HIS A 61 8.85 22.74 15.60
C HIS A 61 9.22 21.39 15.02
N ALA A 62 8.22 20.52 14.80
CA ALA A 62 8.44 19.22 14.19
C ALA A 62 9.13 19.43 12.85
N THR A 63 10.45 19.27 12.82
CA THR A 63 11.26 19.42 11.62
C THR A 63 10.83 18.35 10.64
N ALA A 64 10.67 18.75 9.37
CA ALA A 64 10.38 17.81 8.30
C ALA A 64 11.43 16.69 8.30
N LEU A 65 11.00 15.46 8.01
CA LEU A 65 11.87 14.30 7.96
C LEU A 65 13.02 14.53 7.00
N SER A 66 14.19 13.94 7.26
CA SER A 66 15.25 13.93 6.25
C SER A 66 14.76 13.19 4.99
N GLN A 67 15.36 13.51 3.84
CA GLN A 67 15.04 12.83 2.58
C GLN A 67 15.18 11.31 2.69
N GLN A 68 16.21 10.82 3.38
CA GLN A 68 16.46 9.39 3.53
C GLN A 68 15.40 8.69 4.39
N GLU A 69 15.02 9.30 5.52
CA GLU A 69 13.96 8.77 6.37
C GLU A 69 12.61 8.77 5.65
N TYR A 70 12.33 9.82 4.88
CA TYR A 70 11.11 9.92 4.07
C TYR A 70 11.03 8.78 3.04
N LEU A 71 12.11 8.57 2.27
CA LEU A 71 12.17 7.50 1.26
C LEU A 71 12.08 6.11 1.89
N SER A 72 12.68 5.92 3.07
CA SER A 72 12.53 4.68 3.84
C SER A 72 11.06 4.41 4.19
N ARG A 73 10.35 5.41 4.72
CA ARG A 73 8.91 5.30 5.01
C ARG A 73 8.08 5.00 3.76
N VAL A 74 8.35 5.69 2.64
CA VAL A 74 7.70 5.41 1.35
C VAL A 74 7.91 3.94 0.94
N SER A 75 9.13 3.42 1.08
CA SER A 75 9.42 2.02 0.74
C SER A 75 8.70 1.03 1.65
N GLY A 76 8.60 1.33 2.95
CA GLY A 76 7.82 0.53 3.90
C GLY A 76 6.34 0.49 3.55
N ILE A 77 5.73 1.63 3.23
CA ILE A 77 4.32 1.70 2.81
C ILE A 77 4.10 0.94 1.50
N ARG A 78 5.03 1.03 0.53
CA ARG A 78 4.94 0.24 -0.71
C ARG A 78 4.92 -1.27 -0.43
N SER A 79 5.74 -1.74 0.52
CA SER A 79 5.70 -3.14 0.95
C SER A 79 4.33 -3.50 1.54
N GLN A 80 3.78 -2.64 2.41
CA GLN A 80 2.45 -2.87 2.99
C GLN A 80 1.33 -2.90 1.93
N ILE A 81 1.43 -2.09 0.87
CA ILE A 81 0.48 -2.14 -0.27
C ILE A 81 0.62 -3.46 -1.03
N GLN A 82 1.82 -4.02 -1.16
CA GLN A 82 2.01 -5.35 -1.75
C GLN A 82 1.41 -6.45 -0.86
N ASP A 83 1.60 -6.34 0.46
CA ASP A 83 0.97 -7.26 1.43
C ASP A 83 -0.55 -7.18 1.33
N LEU A 84 -1.11 -5.97 1.21
CA LEU A 84 -2.54 -5.76 0.97
C LEU A 84 -3.01 -6.45 -0.32
N THR A 85 -2.26 -6.33 -1.42
CA THR A 85 -2.58 -7.00 -2.68
C THR A 85 -2.70 -8.51 -2.48
N ASN A 86 -1.77 -9.10 -1.70
CA ASN A 86 -1.80 -10.52 -1.38
C ASN A 86 -2.99 -10.89 -0.47
N SER A 87 -3.33 -10.05 0.51
CA SER A 87 -4.50 -10.26 1.37
C SER A 87 -5.79 -10.21 0.57
N VAL A 88 -5.95 -9.27 -0.36
CA VAL A 88 -7.13 -9.17 -1.25
C VAL A 88 -7.30 -10.45 -2.07
N HIS A 89 -6.23 -10.95 -2.68
CA HIS A 89 -6.28 -12.24 -3.39
C HIS A 89 -6.66 -13.42 -2.49
N GLN A 90 -6.19 -13.46 -1.25
CA GLN A 90 -6.56 -14.50 -0.30
C GLN A 90 -8.02 -14.38 0.16
N VAL A 91 -8.51 -13.15 0.38
CA VAL A 91 -9.93 -12.86 0.66
C VAL A 91 -10.80 -13.39 -0.47
N ALA A 92 -10.45 -13.12 -1.73
CA ALA A 92 -11.17 -13.64 -2.89
C ALA A 92 -11.21 -15.19 -2.91
N GLN A 93 -10.06 -15.85 -2.68
CA GLN A 93 -10.01 -17.31 -2.60
C GLN A 93 -10.89 -17.87 -1.48
N LEU A 94 -10.89 -17.21 -0.32
CA LEU A 94 -11.71 -17.61 0.82
C LEU A 94 -13.20 -17.37 0.57
N HIS A 95 -13.60 -16.27 -0.07
CA HIS A 95 -14.98 -16.08 -0.51
C HIS A 95 -15.43 -17.18 -1.46
N GLN A 96 -14.61 -17.51 -2.46
CA GLN A 96 -14.93 -18.58 -3.40
C GLN A 96 -15.11 -19.92 -2.68
N ARG A 97 -14.20 -20.25 -1.75
CA ARG A 97 -14.30 -21.48 -0.95
C ARG A 97 -15.50 -21.46 0.00
N ALA A 98 -15.77 -20.32 0.63
CA ALA A 98 -16.92 -20.14 1.50
C ALA A 98 -18.23 -20.34 0.73
N LEU A 99 -18.32 -19.91 -0.53
CA LEU A 99 -19.50 -20.12 -1.39
C LEU A 99 -19.72 -21.59 -1.77
N THR A 100 -18.65 -22.36 -1.98
CA THR A 100 -18.75 -23.76 -2.45
C THR A 100 -18.79 -24.79 -1.32
N SER A 101 -18.22 -24.47 -0.16
CA SER A 101 -18.13 -25.39 0.98
C SER A 101 -19.13 -25.00 2.07
N SER A 102 -19.70 -26.00 2.74
CA SER A 102 -20.49 -25.83 3.97
C SER A 102 -19.62 -25.82 5.22
N ASP A 103 -18.29 -25.87 5.06
CA ASP A 103 -17.35 -25.89 6.17
C ASP A 103 -17.17 -24.49 6.76
N GLY A 104 -17.53 -24.33 8.03
CA GLY A 104 -17.37 -23.09 8.77
C GLY A 104 -15.91 -22.69 9.01
N SER A 105 -14.92 -23.54 8.70
CA SER A 105 -13.50 -23.18 8.80
C SER A 105 -13.10 -22.07 7.82
N ALA A 106 -13.54 -22.15 6.56
CA ALA A 106 -13.25 -21.14 5.55
C ALA A 106 -13.89 -19.79 5.92
N GLN A 107 -15.08 -19.83 6.51
CA GLN A 107 -15.80 -18.66 6.96
C GLN A 107 -15.08 -17.92 8.10
N ARG A 108 -14.56 -18.65 9.09
CA ARG A 108 -13.77 -18.06 10.18
C ARG A 108 -12.45 -17.47 9.69
N GLN A 109 -11.78 -18.16 8.76
CA GLN A 109 -10.55 -17.65 8.13
C GLN A 109 -10.81 -16.37 7.33
N LEU A 110 -11.92 -16.33 6.60
CA LEU A 110 -12.34 -15.15 5.86
C LEU A 110 -12.56 -13.96 6.79
N GLU A 111 -13.32 -14.15 7.87
CA GLU A 111 -13.60 -13.09 8.84
C GLU A 111 -12.32 -12.57 9.52
N GLN A 112 -11.41 -13.46 9.89
CA GLN A 112 -10.11 -13.06 10.44
C GLN A 112 -9.31 -12.23 9.42
N LEU A 113 -9.18 -12.73 8.18
CA LEU A 113 -8.37 -12.06 7.16
C LEU A 113 -8.96 -10.71 6.73
N VAL A 114 -10.28 -10.59 6.65
CA VAL A 114 -10.95 -9.30 6.38
C VAL A 114 -10.65 -8.30 7.50
N GLY A 115 -10.72 -8.72 8.77
CA GLY A 115 -10.36 -7.87 9.91
C GLY A 115 -8.89 -7.43 9.88
N GLU A 116 -7.97 -8.35 9.58
CA GLU A 116 -6.54 -8.03 9.41
C GLU A 116 -6.31 -7.04 8.25
N THR A 117 -7.05 -7.22 7.16
CA THR A 117 -6.98 -6.36 5.97
C THR A 117 -7.51 -4.94 6.27
N GLN A 118 -8.57 -4.80 7.06
CA GLN A 118 -9.10 -3.51 7.50
C GLN A 118 -8.08 -2.75 8.37
N LEU A 119 -7.39 -3.44 9.28
CA LEU A 119 -6.33 -2.85 10.10
C LEU A 119 -5.15 -2.38 9.25
N LEU A 120 -4.73 -3.21 8.28
CA LEU A 120 -3.68 -2.85 7.34
C LEU A 120 -4.06 -1.61 6.51
N ASN A 121 -5.29 -1.55 6.00
CA ASN A 121 -5.81 -0.39 5.28
C ASN A 121 -5.77 0.89 6.11
N THR A 122 -6.23 0.80 7.36
CA THR A 122 -6.20 1.94 8.30
C THR A 122 -4.77 2.41 8.54
N SER A 123 -3.83 1.49 8.75
CA SER A 123 -2.40 1.79 8.94
C SER A 123 -1.79 2.47 7.71
N ILE A 124 -2.00 1.92 6.51
CA ILE A 124 -1.48 2.49 5.26
C ILE A 124 -2.03 3.92 5.05
N ARG A 125 -3.36 4.10 5.23
CA ARG A 125 -4.01 5.41 5.13
C ARG A 125 -3.36 6.44 6.06
N ASP A 126 -3.18 6.09 7.32
CA ASP A 126 -2.66 7.02 8.32
C ASP A 126 -1.20 7.37 8.05
N GLN A 127 -0.40 6.40 7.60
CA GLN A 127 0.99 6.65 7.17
C GLN A 127 1.06 7.55 5.93
N ILE A 128 0.18 7.37 4.95
CA ILE A 128 0.08 8.25 3.77
C ILE A 128 -0.32 9.67 4.18
N LYS A 129 -1.28 9.84 5.11
CA LYS A 129 -1.64 11.14 5.68
C LYS A 129 -0.45 11.80 6.39
N GLN A 130 0.36 11.02 7.12
CA GLN A 130 1.59 11.53 7.74
C GLN A 130 2.64 11.98 6.71
N LEU A 131 2.84 11.23 5.63
CA LEU A 131 3.74 11.63 4.54
C LEU A 131 3.28 12.90 3.83
N LYS A 132 1.96 13.06 3.62
CA LYS A 132 1.39 14.31 3.10
C LYS A 132 1.79 15.48 4.00
N ALA A 133 1.52 15.35 5.30
CA ALA A 133 1.80 16.42 6.25
C ALA A 133 3.31 16.71 6.37
N ASP A 134 4.18 15.71 6.25
CA ASP A 134 5.64 15.90 6.19
C ASP A 134 6.07 16.65 4.93
N THR A 135 5.50 16.29 3.79
CA THR A 135 5.79 16.95 2.52
C THR A 135 5.36 18.41 2.57
N GLU A 136 4.20 18.73 3.15
CA GLU A 136 3.71 20.11 3.31
C GLU A 136 4.59 20.96 4.25
N ARG A 137 5.25 20.33 5.24
CA ARG A 137 6.23 21.00 6.11
C ARG A 137 7.62 21.15 5.47
N THR A 138 7.88 20.46 4.36
CA THR A 138 9.21 20.48 3.73
C THR A 138 9.39 21.77 2.94
N THR A 139 10.33 22.60 3.36
CA THR A 139 10.64 23.90 2.71
C THR A 139 12.00 23.90 2.01
N ASP A 140 12.70 22.76 1.97
CA ASP A 140 14.01 22.61 1.34
C ASP A 140 13.90 22.09 -0.12
N GLY A 141 15.05 21.91 -0.77
CA GLY A 141 15.10 21.38 -2.15
C GLY A 141 14.54 19.97 -2.33
N SER A 142 14.26 19.22 -1.25
CA SER A 142 13.68 17.87 -1.32
C SER A 142 12.17 17.86 -1.50
N PHE A 143 11.48 19.01 -1.36
CA PHE A 143 10.02 19.12 -1.47
C PHE A 143 9.46 18.45 -2.74
N ASN A 144 10.03 18.77 -3.91
CA ASN A 144 9.56 18.23 -5.20
C ASN A 144 9.77 16.72 -5.33
N LEU A 145 10.81 16.17 -4.71
CA LEU A 145 11.01 14.73 -4.66
C LEU A 145 9.97 14.08 -3.76
N LYS A 146 9.81 14.58 -2.53
CA LYS A 146 8.85 14.04 -1.56
C LYS A 146 7.42 14.08 -2.09
N LYS A 147 7.03 15.20 -2.71
CA LYS A 147 5.73 15.37 -3.38
C LYS A 147 5.49 14.32 -4.46
N ARG A 148 6.43 14.12 -5.39
CA ARG A 148 6.28 13.10 -6.44
C ARG A 148 6.18 11.69 -5.87
N GLN A 149 6.97 11.36 -4.85
CA GLN A 149 6.91 10.04 -4.20
C GLN A 149 5.56 9.84 -3.49
N PHE A 150 5.06 10.85 -2.79
CA PHE A 150 3.75 10.84 -2.17
C PHE A 150 2.63 10.65 -3.20
N GLU A 151 2.63 11.43 -4.29
CA GLU A 151 1.58 11.37 -5.32
C GLU A 151 1.56 10.01 -6.01
N SER A 152 2.73 9.44 -6.33
CA SER A 152 2.84 8.08 -6.85
C SER A 152 2.29 7.05 -5.87
N LEU A 153 2.71 7.12 -4.60
CA LEU A 153 2.26 6.19 -3.57
C LEU A 153 0.74 6.25 -3.33
N ASN A 154 0.19 7.46 -3.25
CA ASN A 154 -1.25 7.69 -3.09
C ASN A 154 -2.03 7.15 -4.31
N LYS A 155 -1.49 7.31 -5.52
CA LYS A 155 -2.08 6.75 -6.74
C LYS A 155 -2.07 5.21 -6.71
N ASP A 156 -0.94 4.60 -6.37
CA ASP A 156 -0.81 3.14 -6.31
C ASP A 156 -1.78 2.56 -5.28
N TYR A 157 -1.86 3.18 -4.09
CA TYR A 157 -2.79 2.74 -3.05
C TYR A 157 -4.26 2.88 -3.46
N LYS A 158 -4.65 4.02 -4.05
CA LYS A 158 -6.02 4.20 -4.58
C LYS A 158 -6.37 3.15 -5.62
N SER A 159 -5.43 2.82 -6.51
CA SER A 159 -5.65 1.77 -7.50
C SER A 159 -5.91 0.41 -6.85
N GLU A 160 -5.24 0.10 -5.74
CA GLU A 160 -5.41 -1.16 -5.03
C GLU A 160 -6.77 -1.23 -4.29
N ILE A 161 -7.15 -0.14 -3.62
CA ILE A 161 -8.48 -0.03 -3.00
C ILE A 161 -9.60 -0.15 -4.03
N GLN A 162 -9.44 0.47 -5.20
CA GLN A 162 -10.44 0.37 -6.26
C GLN A 162 -10.62 -1.08 -6.77
N LYS A 163 -9.54 -1.85 -6.90
CA LYS A 163 -9.63 -3.28 -7.25
C LYS A 163 -10.34 -4.05 -6.16
N PHE A 164 -10.01 -3.80 -4.89
CA PHE A 164 -10.65 -4.50 -3.78
C PHE A 164 -12.16 -4.23 -3.74
N ILE A 165 -12.58 -2.98 -3.94
CA ILE A 165 -14.01 -2.64 -4.07
C ILE A 165 -14.66 -3.45 -5.20
N GLN A 166 -14.01 -3.56 -6.36
CA GLN A 166 -14.55 -4.33 -7.49
C GLN A 166 -14.68 -5.83 -7.17
N GLU A 167 -13.72 -6.41 -6.48
CA GLU A 167 -13.78 -7.80 -6.05
C GLU A 167 -14.91 -8.03 -5.04
N GLU A 168 -15.06 -7.17 -4.03
CA GLU A 168 -16.16 -7.24 -3.06
C GLU A 168 -17.53 -7.11 -3.74
N GLN A 169 -17.68 -6.19 -4.70
CA GLN A 169 -18.91 -6.06 -5.50
C GLN A 169 -19.21 -7.31 -6.31
N GLN A 170 -18.18 -7.96 -6.87
CA GLN A 170 -18.37 -9.21 -7.59
C GLN A 170 -18.88 -10.30 -6.64
N TYR A 171 -18.30 -10.42 -5.43
CA TYR A 171 -18.75 -11.40 -4.46
C TYR A 171 -20.14 -11.10 -3.90
N LYS A 172 -20.48 -9.82 -3.67
CA LYS A 172 -21.83 -9.38 -3.32
C LYS A 172 -22.87 -10.01 -4.25
N GLU A 173 -22.68 -9.89 -5.56
CA GLU A 173 -23.60 -10.47 -6.56
C GLU A 173 -23.61 -12.01 -6.50
N ARG A 174 -22.46 -12.66 -6.31
CA ARG A 174 -22.40 -14.12 -6.16
C ARG A 174 -23.18 -14.62 -4.94
N TYR A 175 -23.10 -13.91 -3.81
CA TYR A 175 -23.86 -14.25 -2.60
C TYR A 175 -25.37 -14.05 -2.82
N ARG A 176 -25.79 -12.95 -3.46
CA ARG A 176 -27.19 -12.71 -3.84
C ARG A 176 -27.74 -13.84 -4.72
N GLU A 177 -26.98 -14.25 -5.75
CA GLU A 177 -27.37 -15.38 -6.60
C GLU A 177 -27.49 -16.70 -5.81
N GLN A 178 -26.61 -16.95 -4.84
CA GLN A 178 -26.70 -18.17 -4.03
C GLN A 178 -27.92 -18.15 -3.10
N ILE A 179 -28.27 -17.00 -2.55
CA ILE A 179 -29.50 -16.83 -1.76
C ILE A 179 -30.71 -17.12 -2.64
N ALA A 180 -30.77 -16.53 -3.84
CA ALA A 180 -31.83 -16.78 -4.82
C ALA A 180 -31.98 -18.26 -5.17
N ARG A 181 -30.85 -18.95 -5.45
CA ARG A 181 -30.82 -20.39 -5.75
C ARG A 181 -31.37 -21.22 -4.59
N GLN A 182 -30.93 -20.95 -3.37
CA GLN A 182 -31.37 -21.68 -2.18
C GLN A 182 -32.84 -21.41 -1.85
N TYR A 183 -33.30 -20.18 -2.02
CA TYR A 183 -34.71 -19.83 -1.84
C TYR A 183 -35.62 -20.61 -2.81
N ARG A 184 -35.20 -20.79 -4.07
CA ARG A 184 -35.95 -21.55 -5.08
C ARG A 184 -36.01 -23.06 -4.79
N ILE A 185 -35.04 -23.61 -4.06
CA ILE A 185 -35.10 -25.02 -3.60
C ILE A 185 -36.26 -25.21 -2.61
N VAL A 186 -36.50 -24.22 -1.75
CA VAL A 186 -37.59 -24.26 -0.76
C VAL A 186 -38.92 -23.87 -1.39
N ASN A 187 -38.91 -22.93 -2.35
CA ASN A 187 -40.08 -22.43 -3.05
C ASN A 187 -39.94 -22.62 -4.57
N PRO A 188 -40.20 -23.84 -5.11
CA PRO A 188 -40.01 -24.14 -6.53
C PRO A 188 -40.91 -23.32 -7.46
N GLU A 189 -42.11 -23.00 -6.98
CA GLU A 189 -43.14 -22.24 -7.71
C GLU A 189 -42.95 -20.71 -7.61
N ALA A 190 -41.92 -20.23 -6.92
CA ALA A 190 -41.66 -18.80 -6.78
C ALA A 190 -41.34 -18.17 -8.13
N THR A 191 -41.97 -17.02 -8.40
CA THR A 191 -41.70 -16.20 -9.57
C THR A 191 -40.29 -15.58 -9.49
N ASP A 192 -39.72 -15.19 -10.63
CA ASP A 192 -38.39 -14.58 -10.64
C ASP A 192 -38.34 -13.25 -9.85
N ASP A 193 -39.45 -12.52 -9.79
CA ASP A 193 -39.57 -11.30 -8.98
C ASP A 193 -39.59 -11.60 -7.47
N GLU A 194 -40.29 -12.66 -7.05
CA GLU A 194 -40.26 -13.11 -5.64
C GLU A 194 -38.87 -13.62 -5.23
N VAL A 195 -38.17 -14.33 -6.13
CA VAL A 195 -36.79 -14.80 -5.89
C VAL A 195 -35.83 -13.62 -5.76
N ARG A 196 -36.00 -12.56 -6.56
CA ARG A 196 -35.21 -11.32 -6.44
C ARG A 196 -35.51 -10.58 -5.14
N GLN A 197 -36.78 -10.41 -4.78
CA GLN A 197 -37.14 -9.82 -3.50
C GLN A 197 -36.58 -10.62 -2.32
N ALA A 198 -36.58 -11.96 -2.42
CA ALA A 198 -35.95 -12.83 -1.46
C ALA A 198 -34.43 -12.63 -1.40
N ALA A 199 -33.73 -12.46 -2.52
CA ALA A 199 -32.28 -12.17 -2.51
C ALA A 199 -31.93 -10.83 -1.83
N ASP A 200 -32.89 -9.91 -1.78
CA ASP A 200 -32.73 -8.55 -1.27
C ASP A 200 -33.34 -8.38 0.13
N ALA A 201 -34.06 -9.40 0.61
CA ALA A 201 -34.73 -9.38 1.89
C ALA A 201 -33.73 -9.44 3.04
N ASP A 202 -34.07 -8.80 4.16
CA ASP A 202 -33.28 -8.92 5.38
C ASP A 202 -33.53 -10.25 6.09
N TRP A 203 -32.82 -11.31 5.69
CA TRP A 203 -32.92 -12.63 6.34
C TRP A 203 -32.38 -12.65 7.78
N GLY A 204 -31.71 -11.59 8.21
CA GLY A 204 -31.36 -11.36 9.62
C GLY A 204 -32.60 -11.12 10.49
N ASN A 205 -33.67 -10.60 9.90
CA ASN A 205 -34.94 -10.37 10.57
C ASN A 205 -35.67 -11.69 10.88
N GLU A 206 -35.77 -11.99 12.17
CA GLU A 206 -36.44 -13.20 12.68
C GLU A 206 -37.89 -13.32 12.20
N GLY A 207 -38.61 -12.22 12.02
CA GLY A 207 -39.98 -12.22 11.50
C GLY A 207 -40.08 -12.73 10.05
N ILE A 208 -39.14 -12.31 9.19
CA ILE A 208 -39.08 -12.75 7.78
C ILE A 208 -38.71 -14.24 7.72
N PHE A 209 -37.70 -14.65 8.49
CA PHE A 209 -37.26 -16.03 8.57
C PHE A 209 -38.38 -16.98 9.06
N GLN A 210 -39.07 -16.61 10.14
CA GLN A 210 -40.16 -17.43 10.68
C GLN A 210 -41.38 -17.49 9.75
N THR A 211 -41.63 -16.42 8.99
CA THR A 211 -42.70 -16.41 7.97
C THR A 211 -42.38 -17.38 6.83
N ALA A 212 -41.15 -17.36 6.33
CA ALA A 212 -40.67 -18.30 5.30
C ALA A 212 -40.66 -19.76 5.81
N LEU A 213 -40.39 -19.97 7.10
CA LEU A 213 -40.42 -21.31 7.70
C LEU A 213 -41.85 -21.83 7.89
N ARG A 214 -42.81 -20.95 8.20
CA ARG A 214 -44.22 -21.32 8.37
C ARG A 214 -44.88 -21.73 7.06
N SER A 215 -44.52 -21.09 5.95
CA SER A 215 -45.02 -21.47 4.62
C SER A 215 -44.44 -22.82 4.16
N ASN A 216 -43.28 -23.21 4.68
CA ASN A 216 -42.58 -24.43 4.28
C ASN A 216 -42.06 -25.22 5.50
N ARG A 217 -42.95 -26.03 6.11
CA ARG A 217 -42.70 -26.74 7.38
C ARG A 217 -41.85 -28.02 7.26
N SER A 218 -41.19 -28.26 6.12
CA SER A 218 -40.37 -29.46 5.97
C SER A 218 -39.03 -29.31 6.69
N GLY A 219 -38.48 -30.38 7.28
CA GLY A 219 -37.15 -30.33 7.91
C GLY A 219 -36.03 -29.94 6.93
N GLN A 220 -36.22 -30.21 5.64
CA GLN A 220 -35.31 -29.78 4.58
C GLN A 220 -35.38 -28.26 4.35
N ALA A 221 -36.58 -27.67 4.41
CA ALA A 221 -36.76 -26.22 4.29
C ALA A 221 -36.06 -25.46 5.41
N SER A 222 -36.14 -25.93 6.66
CA SER A 222 -35.43 -25.31 7.79
C SER A 222 -33.91 -25.22 7.57
N ALA A 223 -33.30 -26.29 7.06
CA ALA A 223 -31.86 -26.33 6.81
C ALA A 223 -31.44 -25.38 5.67
N VAL A 224 -32.22 -25.35 4.58
CA VAL A 224 -31.94 -24.47 3.44
C VAL A 224 -32.15 -23.00 3.81
N LEU A 225 -33.22 -22.66 4.53
CA LEU A 225 -33.44 -21.30 5.02
C LEU A 225 -32.35 -20.86 6.02
N GLY A 226 -31.85 -21.79 6.85
CA GLY A 226 -30.70 -21.52 7.71
C GLY A 226 -29.44 -21.14 6.93
N ASN A 227 -29.18 -21.84 5.81
CA ASN A 227 -28.08 -21.49 4.90
C ASN A 227 -28.32 -20.13 4.22
N VAL A 228 -29.56 -19.82 3.81
CA VAL A 228 -29.92 -18.51 3.26
C VAL A 228 -29.59 -17.40 4.26
N ARG A 229 -29.99 -17.56 5.53
CA ARG A 229 -29.66 -16.62 6.60
C ARG A 229 -28.15 -16.46 6.79
N ALA A 230 -27.40 -17.56 6.79
CA ALA A 230 -25.95 -17.49 6.88
C ALA A 230 -25.34 -16.70 5.70
N ARG A 231 -25.78 -16.95 4.46
CA ARG A 231 -25.32 -16.19 3.28
C ARG A 231 -25.69 -14.72 3.33
N HIS A 232 -26.86 -14.40 3.88
CA HIS A 232 -27.29 -13.03 4.07
C HIS A 232 -26.40 -12.27 5.06
N ASN A 233 -26.04 -12.90 6.19
CA ASN A 233 -25.10 -12.30 7.13
C ASN A 233 -23.74 -12.00 6.47
N GLU A 234 -23.27 -12.90 5.59
CA GLU A 234 -22.04 -12.66 4.83
C GLU A 234 -22.19 -11.54 3.79
N LEU A 235 -23.35 -11.47 3.13
CA LEU A 235 -23.66 -10.38 2.21
C LEU A 235 -23.60 -9.02 2.93
N GLN A 236 -24.14 -8.92 4.15
CA GLN A 236 -24.07 -7.70 4.96
C GLN A 236 -22.62 -7.31 5.31
N LYS A 237 -21.76 -8.29 5.61
CA LYS A 237 -20.33 -8.01 5.87
C LYS A 237 -19.62 -7.45 4.64
N ILE A 238 -19.91 -8.01 3.46
CA ILE A 238 -19.39 -7.50 2.17
C ILE A 238 -19.88 -6.07 1.93
N GLU A 239 -21.16 -5.79 2.16
CA GLU A 239 -21.71 -4.44 2.01
C GLU A 239 -21.04 -3.42 2.94
N GLN A 240 -20.78 -3.82 4.19
CA GLN A 240 -20.04 -3.00 5.14
C GLN A 240 -18.59 -2.77 4.68
N SER A 241 -17.90 -3.81 4.21
CA SER A 241 -16.54 -3.71 3.64
C SER A 241 -16.49 -2.71 2.48
N ILE A 242 -17.46 -2.78 1.55
CA ILE A 242 -17.56 -1.85 0.42
C ILE A 242 -17.72 -0.40 0.90
N ILE A 243 -18.57 -0.15 1.89
CA ILE A 243 -18.79 1.21 2.43
C ILE A 243 -17.51 1.76 3.03
N GLU A 244 -16.80 0.95 3.81
CA GLU A 244 -15.53 1.33 4.43
C GLU A 244 -14.44 1.62 3.40
N LEU A 245 -14.29 0.75 2.40
CA LEU A 245 -13.34 0.92 1.31
C LEU A 245 -13.67 2.17 0.47
N ALA A 246 -14.96 2.44 0.21
CA ALA A 246 -15.39 3.64 -0.50
C ALA A 246 -15.09 4.92 0.30
N GLY A 247 -15.34 4.91 1.62
CA GLY A 247 -14.97 6.02 2.50
C GLY A 247 -13.46 6.27 2.52
N LEU A 248 -12.67 5.20 2.59
CA LEU A 248 -11.22 5.26 2.47
C LEU A 248 -10.77 5.82 1.12
N PHE A 249 -11.40 5.38 0.02
CA PHE A 249 -11.07 5.88 -1.31
C PHE A 249 -11.32 7.40 -1.43
N GLN A 250 -12.46 7.87 -0.92
CA GLN A 250 -12.80 9.30 -0.87
C GLN A 250 -11.79 10.09 -0.03
N ASP A 251 -11.39 9.55 1.11
CA ASP A 251 -10.34 10.12 1.95
C ASP A 251 -9.04 10.33 1.16
N LEU A 252 -8.61 9.34 0.37
CA LEU A 252 -7.40 9.39 -0.44
C LEU A 252 -7.50 10.37 -1.62
N GLU A 253 -8.70 10.55 -2.19
CA GLU A 253 -8.94 11.55 -3.24
C GLU A 253 -8.77 12.98 -2.73
N SER A 254 -9.15 13.23 -1.48
CA SER A 254 -8.98 14.54 -0.85
C SER A 254 -7.51 14.91 -0.59
N LEU A 255 -6.59 13.94 -0.66
CA LEU A 255 -5.17 14.14 -0.38
C LEU A 255 -4.45 14.78 -1.57
N VAL A 256 -4.56 16.11 -1.67
CA VAL A 256 -3.83 16.93 -2.64
C VAL A 256 -2.85 17.83 -1.90
N ILE A 257 -1.59 17.85 -2.36
CA ILE A 257 -0.57 18.78 -1.87
C ILE A 257 -0.60 20.03 -2.75
N GLN A 258 -1.07 21.14 -2.18
CA GLN A 258 -1.05 22.44 -2.84
C GLN A 258 0.40 22.88 -3.12
N GLN A 259 0.61 23.73 -4.13
CA GLN A 259 1.95 24.24 -4.43
C GLN A 259 2.48 24.99 -3.19
N GLY A 260 3.55 24.48 -2.59
CA GLY A 260 4.28 25.21 -1.56
C GLY A 260 5.00 26.41 -2.19
N ALA A 261 5.09 27.52 -1.47
CA ALA A 261 5.98 28.61 -1.86
C ALA A 261 7.41 28.06 -1.91
N ILE A 262 7.98 27.95 -3.11
CA ILE A 262 9.38 27.58 -3.30
C ILE A 262 10.19 28.70 -2.67
N ILE A 263 10.68 28.50 -1.43
CA ILE A 263 11.78 29.33 -0.93
C ILE A 263 13.01 28.77 -1.63
N GLU A 264 13.30 29.37 -2.77
CA GLU A 264 14.50 29.10 -3.55
C GLU A 264 15.71 29.59 -2.72
N ARG A 265 16.16 28.79 -1.74
CA ARG A 265 17.53 28.93 -1.24
C ARG A 265 18.45 28.25 -2.25
N ALA A 266 18.65 28.94 -3.36
CA ALA A 266 19.79 28.70 -4.21
C ALA A 266 21.04 29.09 -3.41
N GLU A 267 21.68 28.12 -2.76
CA GLU A 267 23.05 28.26 -2.28
C GLU A 267 23.66 26.85 -2.12
N GLU A 268 24.18 26.37 -3.25
CA GLU A 268 25.57 25.91 -3.32
C GLU A 268 25.95 24.56 -2.67
N GLN A 269 25.14 23.50 -2.79
CA GLN A 269 25.68 22.12 -2.61
C GLN A 269 24.83 20.96 -3.15
N THR A 270 24.07 21.13 -4.25
CA THR A 270 23.22 20.04 -4.80
C THR A 270 23.33 19.84 -6.32
N GLU A 271 24.37 20.37 -6.95
CA GLU A 271 24.63 20.06 -8.37
C GLU A 271 25.21 18.64 -8.58
N GLN A 272 25.67 17.95 -7.52
CA GLN A 272 26.28 16.62 -7.65
C GLN A 272 25.34 15.43 -7.39
N THR A 273 24.14 15.62 -6.82
CA THR A 273 23.31 14.48 -6.37
C THR A 273 22.18 14.11 -7.35
N ASN A 274 21.73 15.03 -8.20
CA ASN A 274 20.67 14.73 -9.19
C ASN A 274 21.17 14.02 -10.46
N VAL A 275 22.49 13.91 -10.66
CA VAL A 275 23.07 13.24 -11.84
C VAL A 275 23.17 11.72 -11.67
N ASN A 276 22.92 11.17 -10.47
CA ASN A 276 23.15 9.74 -10.18
C ASN A 276 21.88 8.86 -10.18
N LEU A 277 20.67 9.42 -10.11
CA LEU A 277 19.43 8.62 -10.20
C LEU A 277 18.95 8.43 -11.64
N ASP A 278 19.23 9.38 -12.54
CA ASP A 278 18.86 9.29 -13.96
C ASP A 278 19.84 8.41 -14.77
N LYS A 279 21.05 8.16 -14.23
CA LYS A 279 22.03 7.22 -14.81
C LYS A 279 21.71 5.76 -14.50
N GLY A 280 21.01 5.44 -13.41
CA GLY A 280 20.65 4.07 -13.04
C GLY A 280 19.70 3.38 -14.05
N ASN A 281 18.86 4.15 -14.75
CA ASN A 281 17.94 3.61 -15.76
C ASN A 281 18.49 3.70 -17.20
N GLN A 282 19.53 4.51 -17.45
CA GLN A 282 20.20 4.59 -18.77
C GLN A 282 21.31 3.54 -18.94
N GLU A 283 21.87 2.98 -17.86
CA GLU A 283 22.95 1.98 -17.93
C GLU A 283 22.47 0.61 -18.48
N VAL A 284 21.18 0.27 -18.33
CA VAL A 284 20.62 -0.96 -18.92
C VAL A 284 20.39 -0.80 -20.44
N THR A 285 19.97 0.39 -20.90
CA THR A 285 19.73 0.65 -22.33
C THR A 285 21.04 0.90 -23.10
N LYS A 286 22.03 1.56 -22.50
CA LYS A 286 23.37 1.77 -23.10
C LYS A 286 24.16 0.46 -23.24
N GLY A 287 23.97 -0.51 -22.35
CA GLY A 287 24.58 -1.84 -22.45
C GLY A 287 24.18 -2.59 -23.75
N ILE A 288 22.93 -2.42 -24.18
CA ILE A 288 22.40 -3.05 -25.41
C ILE A 288 22.82 -2.26 -26.66
N GLU A 289 22.89 -0.93 -26.57
CA GLU A 289 23.26 -0.07 -27.71
C GLU A 289 24.77 -0.09 -28.04
N HIS A 290 25.64 -0.13 -27.02
CA HIS A 290 27.09 -0.28 -27.21
C HIS A 290 27.48 -1.66 -27.78
N ALA A 291 26.71 -2.71 -27.48
CA ALA A 291 26.90 -4.03 -28.09
C ALA A 291 26.58 -4.05 -29.59
N ARG A 292 25.57 -3.28 -30.04
CA ARG A 292 25.22 -3.14 -31.47
C ARG A 292 26.19 -2.21 -32.22
N ARG A 293 26.65 -1.10 -31.62
CA ARG A 293 27.57 -0.14 -32.27
C ARG A 293 28.97 -0.73 -32.52
N ARG A 294 29.49 -1.55 -31.58
CA ARG A 294 30.77 -2.26 -31.77
C ARG A 294 30.75 -3.25 -32.94
N ARG A 295 29.60 -3.87 -33.25
CA ARG A 295 29.48 -4.78 -34.41
C ARG A 295 29.49 -4.04 -35.74
N ARG A 296 28.89 -2.83 -35.81
CA ARG A 296 28.89 -2.01 -37.03
C ARG A 296 30.27 -1.40 -37.34
N LEU A 297 31.01 -1.00 -36.32
CA LEU A 297 32.37 -0.44 -36.49
C LEU A 297 33.40 -1.47 -36.95
N LYS A 298 33.25 -2.76 -36.55
CA LYS A 298 34.09 -3.85 -37.05
C LYS A 298 33.98 -4.00 -38.58
N TRP A 299 32.76 -3.92 -39.12
CA TRP A 299 32.49 -4.00 -40.56
C TRP A 299 33.06 -2.80 -41.34
N TRP A 300 33.01 -1.60 -40.76
CA TRP A 300 33.60 -0.41 -41.37
C TRP A 300 35.13 -0.47 -41.40
N CYS A 301 35.77 -0.95 -40.31
CA CYS A 301 37.22 -1.11 -40.27
C CYS A 301 37.71 -2.15 -41.29
N THR A 302 37.00 -3.28 -41.44
CA THR A 302 37.33 -4.28 -42.46
C THR A 302 37.19 -3.74 -43.89
N LEU A 303 36.20 -2.88 -44.15
CA LEU A 303 36.00 -2.27 -45.48
C LEU A 303 37.13 -1.28 -45.81
N VAL A 304 37.54 -0.45 -44.85
CA VAL A 304 38.64 0.51 -45.05
C VAL A 304 39.97 -0.22 -45.31
N VAL A 305 40.27 -1.28 -44.55
CA VAL A 305 41.50 -2.07 -44.78
C VAL A 305 41.49 -2.71 -46.17
N PHE A 306 40.35 -3.23 -46.63
CA PHE A 306 40.22 -3.79 -47.98
C PHE A 306 40.46 -2.75 -49.08
N LEU A 307 39.96 -1.53 -48.93
CA LEU A 307 40.19 -0.44 -49.91
C LEU A 307 41.66 -0.01 -49.98
N VAL A 308 42.36 0.04 -48.83
CA VAL A 308 43.79 0.37 -48.80
C VAL A 308 44.61 -0.68 -49.55
N ILE A 309 44.28 -1.97 -49.37
CA ILE A 309 44.96 -3.06 -50.09
C ILE A 309 44.78 -2.91 -51.61
N ILE A 310 43.57 -2.59 -52.07
CA ILE A 310 43.30 -2.34 -53.50
C ILE A 310 44.14 -1.17 -54.03
N ALA A 311 44.21 -0.06 -53.28
CA ALA A 311 44.97 1.11 -53.68
C ALA A 311 46.48 0.82 -53.81
N VAL A 312 47.04 0.02 -52.89
CA VAL A 312 48.45 -0.40 -52.96
C VAL A 312 48.70 -1.29 -54.18
N VAL A 313 47.81 -2.25 -54.46
CA VAL A 313 47.93 -3.11 -55.65
C VAL A 313 47.89 -2.28 -56.93
N LEU A 314 46.96 -1.33 -57.04
CA LEU A 314 46.89 -0.43 -58.20
C LEU A 314 48.13 0.46 -58.32
N GLY A 315 48.65 0.97 -57.20
CA GLY A 315 49.88 1.76 -57.17
C GLY A 315 51.09 0.98 -57.66
N VAL A 316 51.24 -0.29 -57.25
CA VAL A 316 52.33 -1.15 -57.71
C VAL A 316 52.19 -1.47 -59.21
N VAL A 317 50.98 -1.77 -59.69
CA VAL A 317 50.74 -2.00 -61.13
C VAL A 317 51.05 -0.76 -61.96
N LEU A 318 50.66 0.43 -61.50
CA LEU A 318 50.97 1.69 -62.17
C LEU A 318 52.46 2.04 -62.10
N ALA A 319 53.13 1.80 -60.98
CA ALA A 319 54.56 2.02 -60.84
C ALA A 319 55.36 1.11 -61.77
N LEU A 320 55.00 -0.18 -61.87
CA LEU A 320 55.59 -1.11 -62.84
C LEU A 320 55.30 -0.68 -64.29
N TYR A 321 54.13 -0.13 -64.56
CA TYR A 321 53.78 0.42 -65.88
C TYR A 321 54.60 1.68 -66.24
N PHE A 322 54.85 2.58 -65.28
CA PHE A 322 55.60 3.83 -65.50
C PHE A 322 57.12 3.66 -65.49
N GLN A 323 57.65 2.73 -64.71
CA GLN A 323 59.09 2.42 -64.67
C GLN A 323 59.57 1.76 -65.99
N GLY A 324 58.64 1.24 -66.79
CA GLY A 324 58.88 0.86 -68.19
C GLY A 324 58.94 2.03 -69.19
N LYS A 325 58.65 3.28 -68.80
CA LYS A 325 58.45 4.40 -69.75
C LYS A 325 59.41 5.60 -69.61
N LEU A 326 60.19 5.75 -68.53
CA LEU A 326 61.00 6.97 -68.32
C LEU A 326 62.45 6.67 -67.89
N GLY A 327 63.26 6.25 -68.86
CA GLY A 327 64.71 6.41 -68.80
C GLY A 327 65.19 7.31 -69.93
N THR A 328 65.18 8.64 -69.74
CA THR A 328 66.14 9.57 -70.39
C THR A 328 66.05 11.02 -69.83
N ASN A 329 67.23 11.62 -69.66
CA ASN A 329 67.57 13.05 -69.77
C ASN A 329 67.77 13.96 -68.52
N ASN A 330 69.07 13.97 -68.16
CA ASN A 330 69.98 14.99 -67.65
C ASN A 330 69.84 16.43 -68.21
N SER A 331 70.04 17.47 -67.38
CA SER A 331 71.03 18.57 -67.63
C SER A 331 71.10 19.66 -66.54
N ASN A 332 72.35 20.05 -66.30
CA ASN A 332 72.91 21.14 -65.47
C ASN A 332 72.53 22.58 -65.86
N ASN A 333 72.59 23.52 -64.89
CA ASN A 333 73.42 24.75 -64.84
C ASN A 333 72.99 25.59 -63.60
N ASN A 334 73.77 26.07 -62.62
CA ASN A 334 75.07 26.76 -62.48
C ASN A 334 74.95 28.30 -62.30
N ASN A 335 75.83 28.85 -61.43
CA ASN A 335 76.30 30.25 -61.31
C ASN A 335 75.40 31.31 -60.59
N ASN A 336 75.91 32.32 -59.86
CA ASN A 336 77.28 32.79 -59.58
C ASN A 336 77.31 33.88 -58.45
N ASN A 337 78.44 33.92 -57.72
CA ASN A 337 79.30 35.03 -57.20
C ASN A 337 78.81 36.39 -56.65
N ASN A 338 79.54 36.85 -55.61
CA ASN A 338 79.99 38.26 -55.42
C ASN A 338 81.27 38.28 -54.52
N PRO A 339 82.02 39.40 -54.45
CA PRO A 339 83.29 39.69 -55.13
C PRO A 339 84.56 39.46 -54.29
#